data_AF-A0A9P9EI45-F1
#
_entry.id   AF-A0A9P9EI45-F1
#
_cell.length_a   1.000
_cell.length_b   1.000
_cell.length_c   1.000
_cell.angle_alpha   90.00
_cell.angle_beta   90.00
_cell.angle_gamma   90.00
#
_symmetry.space_group_name_H-M   'P 1'
#
loop_
_entity.id
_entity.type
_entity.pdbx_description
1 polymer ?
#
loop_
_entity_poly.entity_id
_entity_poly.type
_entity_poly.pdbx_seq_one_letter_code
_entity_poly.pdbx_strand_id
1 'polypeptide(L)'
;MDSSVLSREEMIKQALEKVAEGRSIRSVATDYHFHESLLRARLKGAKNNHQAQEKFQRLSPQQEKLLVNWILEEDLAGRAPSKCSKDEAGYAFSCSDNEGIMSD
;
A
#
# COMPACT_ATOMS: atom_id res chain seq x y z
N MET A 1 10.20 -3.01 21.55
CA MET A 1 11.04 -2.31 20.56
C MET A 1 10.09 -1.44 19.74
N ASP A 2 10.26 -0.13 19.88
CA ASP A 2 9.30 0.91 19.53
C ASP A 2 8.91 0.91 18.04
N SER A 3 7.65 0.57 17.74
CA SER A 3 7.08 0.64 16.38
C SER A 3 6.06 1.78 16.27
N SER A 4 6.38 2.95 16.82
CA SER A 4 5.58 4.17 16.69
C SER A 4 6.18 5.15 15.66
N VAL A 5 6.69 4.62 14.55
CA VAL A 5 7.00 5.48 13.40
C VAL A 5 5.73 5.58 12.58
N LEU A 6 5.05 6.72 12.73
CA LEU A 6 3.91 7.06 11.89
C LEU A 6 4.33 7.01 10.41
N SER A 7 3.48 6.44 9.57
CA SER A 7 3.67 6.49 8.12
C SER A 7 3.82 7.94 7.66
N ARG A 8 4.63 8.19 6.64
CA ARG A 8 4.84 9.51 6.05
C ARG A 8 3.53 10.21 5.70
N GLU A 9 2.55 9.48 5.18
CA GLU A 9 1.23 10.04 4.87
C GLU A 9 0.45 10.44 6.12
N GLU A 10 0.62 9.70 7.22
CA GLU A 10 0.00 10.02 8.51
C GLU A 10 0.64 11.26 9.14
N MET A 11 1.97 11.40 9.03
CA MET A 11 2.67 12.62 9.41
C MET A 11 2.19 13.84 8.61
N ILE A 12 1.95 13.68 7.30
CA ILE A 12 1.41 14.75 6.46
C ILE A 12 -0.01 15.13 6.90
N LYS A 13 -0.87 14.16 7.24
CA LYS A 13 -2.22 14.46 7.76
C LYS A 13 -2.17 15.24 9.06
N GLN A 14 -1.35 14.80 10.02
CA GLN A 14 -1.16 15.51 11.30
C GLN A 14 -0.62 16.92 11.10
N ALA A 15 0.32 17.10 10.17
CA ALA A 15 0.82 18.42 9.80
C ALA A 15 -0.31 19.30 9.23
N LEU A 16 -1.18 18.78 8.37
CA LEU A 16 -2.32 19.53 7.82
C LEU A 16 -3.34 19.90 8.90
N GLU A 17 -3.59 19.02 9.86
CA GLU A 17 -4.45 19.29 11.01
C GLU A 17 -3.90 20.44 11.87
N LYS A 18 -2.59 20.42 12.17
CA LYS A 18 -1.91 21.53 12.88
C LYS A 18 -2.01 22.87 12.15
N VAL A 19 -2.02 22.85 10.81
CA VAL A 19 -2.26 24.08 10.02
C VAL A 19 -3.73 24.52 10.13
N ALA A 20 -4.68 23.58 10.11
CA ALA A 20 -6.10 23.87 10.28
C ALA A 20 -6.43 24.43 11.69
N GLU A 21 -5.70 24.00 12.72
CA GLU A 21 -5.73 24.56 14.09
C GLU A 21 -5.23 26.02 14.16
N GLY A 22 -4.71 26.58 13.06
CA GLY A 22 -4.30 27.98 12.96
C GLY A 22 -2.78 28.20 13.02
N ARG A 23 -1.96 27.13 13.04
CA ARG A 23 -0.50 27.30 12.94
C ARG A 23 -0.09 27.65 11.51
N SER A 24 0.99 28.43 11.38
CA SER A 24 1.50 28.80 10.06
C SER A 24 2.07 27.59 9.32
N ILE A 25 1.84 27.51 8.00
CA ILE A 25 2.35 26.44 7.13
C ILE A 25 3.87 26.30 7.26
N ARG A 26 4.58 27.43 7.32
CA ARG A 26 6.04 27.47 7.42
C ARG A 26 6.56 26.86 8.73
N SER A 27 5.92 27.16 9.87
CA SER A 27 6.29 26.59 11.16
C SER A 27 6.07 25.08 11.16
N VAL A 28 4.88 24.63 10.72
CA VAL A 28 4.56 23.19 10.68
C VAL A 28 5.48 22.43 9.71
N ALA A 29 5.78 23.00 8.55
CA ALA A 29 6.73 22.42 7.60
C ALA A 29 8.11 22.19 8.21
N THR A 30 8.58 23.15 9.03
CA THR A 30 9.86 23.05 9.73
C THR A 30 9.83 21.96 10.80
N ASP A 31 8.78 21.93 11.64
CA ASP A 31 8.63 20.95 12.73
C ASP A 31 8.60 19.49 12.20
N TYR A 32 7.87 19.27 11.10
CA TYR A 32 7.69 17.96 10.49
C TYR A 32 8.74 17.64 9.41
N HIS A 33 9.73 18.52 9.18
CA HIS A 33 10.79 18.36 8.17
C HIS A 33 10.25 18.14 6.75
N PHE A 34 9.17 18.85 6.40
CA PHE A 34 8.56 18.82 5.06
C PHE A 34 8.81 20.12 4.31
N HIS A 35 8.73 20.05 2.97
CA HIS A 35 8.72 21.25 2.16
C HIS A 35 7.39 21.99 2.29
N GLU A 36 7.43 23.33 2.37
CA GLU A 36 6.22 24.15 2.43
C GLU A 36 5.31 23.95 1.19
N SER A 37 5.93 23.74 0.03
CA SER A 37 5.24 23.44 -1.22
C SER A 37 4.41 22.16 -1.14
N LEU A 38 4.86 21.15 -0.39
CA LEU A 38 4.12 19.91 -0.17
C LEU A 38 2.83 20.15 0.61
N LEU A 39 2.90 20.88 1.73
CA LEU A 39 1.73 21.19 2.55
C LEU A 39 0.75 22.08 1.79
N ARG A 40 1.25 23.10 1.06
CA ARG A 40 0.42 23.96 0.19
C ARG A 40 -0.29 23.15 -0.90
N ALA A 41 0.43 22.23 -1.55
CA ALA A 41 -0.15 21.37 -2.58
C ALA A 41 -1.25 20.47 -1.99
N ARG A 42 -1.02 19.88 -0.82
CA ARG A 42 -2.00 19.04 -0.12
C ARG A 42 -3.23 19.84 0.33
N LEU A 43 -3.07 21.06 0.84
CA LEU A 43 -4.19 21.96 1.14
C LEU A 43 -5.03 22.30 -0.10
N LYS A 44 -4.38 22.40 -1.27
CA LYS A 44 -5.06 22.59 -2.56
C LYS A 44 -5.76 21.32 -3.09
N GLY A 45 -5.61 20.18 -2.40
CA GLY A 45 -6.22 18.90 -2.79
C GLY A 45 -5.34 18.00 -3.66
N ALA A 46 -4.01 18.20 -3.65
CA ALA A 46 -3.11 17.24 -4.29
C ALA A 46 -3.25 15.85 -3.64
N LYS A 47 -3.35 14.82 -4.47
CA LYS A 47 -3.48 13.43 -4.04
C LYS A 47 -2.11 12.80 -3.83
N ASN A 48 -2.04 11.77 -2.99
CA ASN A 48 -0.84 10.95 -2.94
C ASN A 48 -0.76 10.01 -4.16
N ASN A 49 0.43 9.44 -4.39
CA ASN A 49 0.66 8.58 -5.56
C ASN A 49 -0.31 7.40 -5.60
N HIS A 50 -0.59 6.80 -4.44
CA HIS A 50 -1.52 5.67 -4.34
C HIS A 50 -2.93 6.06 -4.82
N GLN A 51 -3.50 7.13 -4.28
CA GLN A 51 -4.82 7.66 -4.65
C GLN A 51 -4.87 8.15 -6.10
N ALA A 52 -3.76 8.66 -6.63
CA ALA A 52 -3.67 9.05 -8.03
C ALA A 52 -3.67 7.80 -8.94
N GLN A 53 -3.01 6.73 -8.52
CA GLN A 53 -2.86 5.50 -9.28
C GLN A 53 -4.08 4.57 -9.17
N GLU A 54 -4.89 4.70 -8.14
CA GLU A 54 -6.11 3.90 -7.90
C GLU A 54 -7.02 3.86 -9.14
N LYS A 55 -7.18 4.99 -9.85
CA LYS A 55 -7.99 5.06 -11.08
C LYS A 55 -7.43 4.27 -12.26
N PHE A 56 -6.15 3.92 -12.23
CA PHE A 56 -5.43 3.20 -13.27
C PHE A 56 -5.19 1.73 -12.90
N GLN A 57 -5.65 1.29 -11.72
CA GLN A 57 -5.56 -0.11 -11.33
C GLN A 57 -6.41 -0.98 -12.25
N ARG A 58 -5.84 -2.11 -12.67
CA ARG A 58 -6.52 -3.09 -13.53
C ARG A 58 -7.45 -4.01 -12.73
N LEU A 59 -7.17 -4.18 -11.45
CA LEU A 59 -7.95 -4.99 -10.52
C LEU A 59 -8.90 -4.08 -9.76
N SER A 60 -10.09 -4.59 -9.45
CA SER A 60 -10.96 -3.91 -8.50
C SER A 60 -10.30 -3.90 -7.11
N PRO A 61 -10.62 -2.92 -6.25
CA PRO A 61 -10.08 -2.89 -4.89
C PRO A 61 -10.36 -4.16 -4.07
N GLN A 62 -11.45 -4.87 -4.39
CA GLN A 62 -11.79 -6.15 -3.77
C GLN A 62 -10.87 -7.28 -4.27
N GLN A 63 -10.61 -7.34 -5.58
CA GLN A 63 -9.69 -8.31 -6.18
C GLN A 63 -8.25 -8.12 -5.69
N GLU A 64 -7.80 -6.86 -5.57
CA GLU A 64 -6.46 -6.56 -5.03
C GLU A 64 -6.33 -7.01 -3.58
N LYS A 65 -7.34 -6.77 -2.74
CA LYS A 65 -7.34 -7.25 -1.34
C LYS A 65 -7.24 -8.77 -1.24
N LEU A 66 -8.03 -9.48 -2.05
CA LEU A 66 -8.00 -10.95 -2.09
C LEU A 66 -6.63 -11.45 -2.53
N LEU A 67 -6.04 -10.81 -3.55
CA LEU A 67 -4.71 -11.14 -4.04
C LEU A 67 -3.62 -10.90 -2.97
N VAL A 68 -3.67 -9.76 -2.26
CA VAL A 68 -2.73 -9.45 -1.18
C VAL A 68 -2.83 -10.48 -0.05
N ASN A 69 -4.04 -10.80 0.39
CA ASN A 69 -4.24 -11.79 1.45
C ASN A 69 -3.68 -13.15 1.03
N TRP A 70 -3.95 -13.59 -0.20
CA TRP A 70 -3.42 -14.84 -0.72
C TRP A 70 -1.89 -14.84 -0.77
N ILE A 71 -1.24 -13.76 -1.20
CA ILE A 71 0.23 -13.64 -1.21
C ILE A 71 0.80 -13.76 0.21
N LEU A 72 0.17 -13.12 1.20
CA LEU A 72 0.61 -13.18 2.59
C LEU A 72 0.45 -14.59 3.18
N GLU A 73 -0.66 -15.28 2.85
CA GLU A 73 -0.88 -16.67 3.26
C GLU A 73 0.17 -17.62 2.64
N GLU A 74 0.53 -17.39 1.37
CA GLU A 74 1.50 -18.19 0.65
C GLU A 74 2.95 -17.96 1.16
N ASP A 75 3.30 -16.71 1.48
CA ASP A 75 4.57 -16.35 2.12
C ASP A 75 4.70 -16.99 3.52
N LEU A 76 3.63 -16.97 4.30
CA LEU A 76 3.56 -17.68 5.60
C LEU A 76 3.71 -19.20 5.42
N ALA A 77 3.22 -19.75 4.32
CA ALA A 77 3.38 -21.16 3.98
C ALA A 77 4.76 -21.49 3.38
N GLY A 78 5.64 -20.50 3.20
CA GLY A 78 6.98 -20.67 2.64
C GLY A 78 7.00 -21.04 1.16
N ARG A 79 5.88 -20.85 0.45
CA ARG A 79 5.77 -21.11 -0.99
C ARG A 79 5.90 -19.81 -1.76
N ALA A 80 6.65 -19.84 -2.86
CA ALA A 80 6.71 -18.70 -3.75
C ALA A 80 5.41 -18.67 -4.60
N PRO A 81 4.73 -17.51 -4.72
CA PRO A 81 3.59 -17.40 -5.62
C PRO A 81 4.03 -17.68 -7.06
N SER A 82 3.73 -18.88 -7.57
CA SER A 82 4.15 -19.32 -8.88
C SER A 82 3.26 -18.70 -9.98
N LYS A 83 3.83 -18.46 -11.16
CA LYS A 83 3.17 -17.76 -12.28
C LYS A 83 2.07 -18.58 -12.97
N CYS A 84 1.69 -19.75 -12.45
CA CYS A 84 0.93 -20.74 -13.22
C CYS A 84 -0.57 -20.42 -13.28
N SER A 85 -0.93 -19.91 -14.47
CA SER A 85 -2.18 -20.13 -15.23
C SER A 85 -3.49 -19.54 -14.72
N LYS A 86 -4.16 -18.85 -15.65
CA LYS A 86 -5.54 -18.37 -15.50
C LYS A 86 -6.48 -19.46 -16.00
N ASP A 87 -7.46 -19.86 -15.19
CA ASP A 87 -8.60 -20.63 -15.67
C ASP A 87 -9.70 -19.70 -16.23
N GLU A 88 -10.50 -20.21 -17.18
CA GLU A 88 -11.55 -19.51 -17.95
C GLU A 88 -12.65 -18.83 -17.09
N ALA A 89 -12.69 -19.08 -15.77
CA ALA A 89 -13.66 -18.50 -14.84
C ALA A 89 -13.11 -17.36 -13.94
N GLY A 90 -11.84 -16.97 -14.07
CA GLY A 90 -11.31 -15.76 -13.45
C GLY A 90 -11.22 -15.76 -11.91
N TYR A 91 -11.30 -16.92 -11.25
CA TYR A 91 -11.16 -17.03 -9.80
C TYR A 91 -10.67 -18.43 -9.37
N ALA A 92 -9.35 -18.62 -9.21
CA ALA A 92 -8.73 -19.51 -8.22
C ALA A 92 -7.19 -19.43 -8.33
N PHE A 93 -6.53 -19.15 -7.21
CA PHE A 93 -5.08 -19.30 -7.03
C PHE A 93 -4.85 -20.60 -6.21
N SER A 94 -4.58 -21.70 -6.88
CA SER A 94 -4.06 -22.92 -6.25
C SER A 94 -3.11 -23.61 -7.20
N CYS A 95 -1.84 -23.71 -6.82
CA CYS A 95 -0.91 -24.66 -7.41
C CYS A 95 -0.67 -25.76 -6.37
N SER A 96 -1.36 -26.87 -6.52
CA SER A 96 -0.85 -28.14 -6.01
C SER A 96 0.25 -28.58 -6.96
N ASP A 97 1.51 -28.37 -6.61
CA ASP A 97 2.57 -29.15 -7.24
C ASP A 97 2.47 -30.58 -6.70
N ASN A 98 2.06 -31.46 -7.61
CA ASN A 98 1.89 -32.89 -7.47
C ASN A 98 3.27 -33.57 -7.31
N GLU A 99 3.35 -34.49 -6.35
CA GLU A 99 4.24 -35.66 -6.24
C GLU A 99 5.47 -35.72 -7.15
N GLY A 100 6.66 -35.68 -6.54
CA GLY A 100 7.93 -35.80 -7.27
C GLY A 100 9.15 -36.06 -6.38
N ILE A 101 9.12 -37.06 -5.50
CA ILE A 101 10.34 -37.74 -5.06
C ILE A 101 10.32 -39.15 -5.63
N MET A 102 10.87 -39.27 -6.83
CA MET A 102 11.47 -40.50 -7.34
C MET A 102 12.88 -40.58 -6.75
N SER A 103 13.17 -41.61 -5.95
CA SER A 103 14.54 -42.05 -5.66
C SER A 103 14.52 -43.54 -5.32
N ASP A 104 15.49 -44.23 -5.92
CA ASP A 104 15.57 -45.68 -6.21
C ASP A 104 15.44 -46.65 -5.03
#